data_AF-A0A0Q9U3N6-F1
#
_entry.id   AF-A0A0Q9U3N6-F1
#
_cell.length_a   1.000
_cell.length_b   1.000
_cell.length_c   1.000
_cell.angle_alpha   90.00
_cell.angle_beta   90.00
_cell.angle_gamma   90.00
#
_symmetry.space_group_name_H-M   'P 1'
#
loop_
_entity.id
_entity.type
_entity.pdbx_description
1 polymer ?
#
loop_
_entity_poly.entity_id
_entity_poly.type
_entity_poly.pdbx_seq_one_letter_code
_entity_poly.pdbx_strand_id
1 'polypeptide(L)'
;MNQLILDVQGIVHPNSSKTHISYRFHLGAQGGKLRIHFAYEPKNLDDQEQSKTMIFESIDKYTEPNQRERIQAKWESFLPLKNLITVSVDDPERHRGAGHRHDPDQLLVISELEASPGFVSGKMLAGMWHVTLSLHAIVTESCRYALQIHRVEE
;
A
#
# COMPACT_ATOMS: atom_id res chain seq x y z
N MET A 1 2.35 21.41 -17.42
CA MET A 1 3.56 21.52 -16.55
C MET A 1 3.60 20.35 -15.56
N ASN A 2 4.76 19.84 -15.13
CA ASN A 2 4.87 18.78 -14.11
C ASN A 2 5.46 19.33 -12.80
N GLN A 3 4.69 19.32 -11.72
CA GLN A 3 5.07 19.86 -10.42
C GLN A 3 5.18 18.72 -9.39
N LEU A 4 6.32 18.60 -8.72
CA LEU A 4 6.47 17.73 -7.56
C LEU A 4 5.76 18.35 -6.35
N ILE A 5 4.86 17.59 -5.72
CA ILE A 5 4.03 18.03 -4.59
C ILE A 5 4.51 17.40 -3.27
N LEU A 6 4.88 16.12 -3.33
CA LEU A 6 5.35 15.37 -2.18
C LEU A 6 6.44 14.40 -2.64
N ASP A 7 7.53 14.32 -1.88
CA ASP A 7 8.57 13.30 -2.03
C ASP A 7 9.01 12.87 -0.62
N VAL A 8 8.65 11.64 -0.25
CA VAL A 8 8.91 11.11 1.08
C VAL A 8 9.36 9.66 1.01
N GLN A 9 10.23 9.31 1.95
CA GLN A 9 10.70 7.95 2.15
C GLN A 9 10.56 7.57 3.62
N GLY A 10 10.42 6.29 3.90
CA GLY A 10 10.29 5.79 5.26
C GLY A 10 10.71 4.34 5.39
N ILE A 11 10.86 3.90 6.64
CA ILE A 11 11.15 2.51 7.01
C ILE A 11 10.13 2.08 8.04
N VAL A 12 9.52 0.92 7.82
CA VAL A 12 8.52 0.33 8.70
C VAL A 12 8.95 -1.06 9.11
N HIS A 13 8.45 -1.50 10.26
CA HIS A 13 8.86 -2.75 10.90
C HIS A 13 7.63 -3.64 11.16
N PRO A 14 7.80 -4.91 11.58
CA PRO A 14 6.68 -5.80 11.84
C PRO A 14 5.61 -5.22 12.79
N ASN A 15 6.02 -4.43 13.78
CA ASN A 15 5.12 -3.72 14.70
C ASN A 15 4.25 -2.64 14.04
N SER A 16 4.57 -2.24 12.82
CA SER A 16 3.81 -1.29 12.01
C SER A 16 2.68 -1.98 11.24
N SER A 17 2.62 -3.31 11.25
CA SER A 17 1.50 -4.06 10.64
C SER A 17 0.17 -3.62 11.23
N LYS A 18 -0.84 -3.50 10.37
CA LYS A 18 -2.21 -3.06 10.67
C LYS A 18 -2.29 -1.61 11.15
N THR A 19 -1.35 -0.77 10.75
CA THR A 19 -1.37 0.68 10.99
C THR A 19 -1.47 1.47 9.67
N HIS A 20 -1.63 2.79 9.79
CA HIS A 20 -1.74 3.70 8.66
C HIS A 20 -0.74 4.84 8.78
N ILE A 21 -0.17 5.26 7.65
CA ILE A 21 0.64 6.48 7.53
C ILE A 21 -0.06 7.40 6.53
N SER A 22 -0.46 8.59 6.96
CA SER A 22 -1.17 9.55 6.10
C SER A 22 -0.32 10.77 5.80
N TYR A 23 -0.16 11.07 4.52
CA TYR A 23 0.48 12.27 4.02
C TYR A 23 -0.57 13.25 3.51
N ARG A 24 -0.41 14.52 3.89
CA ARG A 24 -1.32 15.61 3.52
C ARG A 24 -0.58 16.61 2.64
N PHE A 25 -1.24 17.08 1.60
CA PHE A 25 -0.70 18.11 0.73
C PHE A 25 -1.81 19.01 0.18
N HIS A 26 -1.44 20.22 -0.23
CA HIS A 26 -2.38 21.20 -0.76
C HIS A 26 -2.24 21.33 -2.27
N LEU A 27 -3.36 21.27 -3.00
CA LEU A 27 -3.43 21.67 -4.39
C LEU A 27 -3.99 23.09 -4.50
N GLY A 28 -3.16 24.02 -4.99
CA GLY A 28 -3.50 25.45 -5.04
C GLY A 28 -4.49 25.86 -6.13
N ALA A 29 -4.75 25.00 -7.11
CA ALA A 29 -5.71 25.27 -8.19
C ALA A 29 -6.46 24.00 -8.59
N GLN A 30 -7.60 24.18 -9.26
CA GLN A 30 -8.40 23.08 -9.83
C GLN A 30 -7.77 22.59 -11.14
N GLY A 31 -8.12 21.37 -11.57
CA GLY A 31 -7.71 20.78 -12.86
C GLY A 31 -6.35 20.06 -12.85
N GLY A 32 -5.98 19.50 -14.00
CA GLY A 32 -4.80 18.65 -14.18
C GLY A 32 -5.02 17.20 -13.75
N LYS A 33 -3.94 16.49 -13.43
CA LYS A 33 -3.96 15.12 -12.91
C LYS A 33 -2.94 14.90 -11.81
N LEU A 34 -3.24 14.00 -10.88
CA LEU A 34 -2.29 13.47 -9.92
C LEU A 34 -1.63 12.22 -10.51
N ARG A 35 -0.30 12.19 -10.46
CA ARG A 35 0.51 10.99 -10.67
C ARG A 35 1.16 10.64 -9.34
N ILE A 36 0.87 9.44 -8.85
CA ILE A 36 1.39 8.93 -7.58
C ILE A 36 2.30 7.76 -7.93
N HIS A 37 3.58 7.88 -7.61
CA HIS A 37 4.51 6.77 -7.64
C HIS A 37 4.71 6.28 -6.21
N PHE A 38 4.39 5.02 -5.96
CA PHE A 38 4.57 4.39 -4.67
C PHE A 38 5.35 3.09 -4.85
N ALA A 39 6.45 2.97 -4.13
CA ALA A 39 7.31 1.80 -4.15
C ALA A 39 7.63 1.31 -2.74
N TYR A 40 7.75 0.01 -2.52
CA TYR A 40 8.27 -0.56 -1.27
C TYR A 40 9.06 -1.84 -1.46
N GLU A 41 10.01 -2.09 -0.56
CA GLU A 41 10.88 -3.27 -0.59
C GLU A 41 11.38 -3.66 0.81
N PRO A 42 11.70 -4.94 1.05
CA PRO A 42 11.52 -6.07 0.15
C PRO A 42 10.04 -6.47 0.03
N LYS A 43 9.67 -7.13 -1.07
CA LYS A 43 8.30 -7.62 -1.28
C LYS A 43 8.06 -8.95 -0.58
N ASN A 44 9.02 -9.86 -0.64
CA ASN A 44 8.94 -11.20 -0.09
C ASN A 44 9.79 -11.31 1.16
N LEU A 45 9.39 -12.21 2.06
CA LEU A 45 10.27 -12.74 3.09
C LEU A 45 11.00 -13.96 2.52
N ASP A 46 12.31 -13.84 2.35
CA ASP A 46 13.13 -14.93 1.79
C ASP A 46 13.63 -15.91 2.87
N ASP A 47 13.57 -15.54 4.15
CA ASP A 47 13.87 -16.45 5.27
C ASP A 47 12.76 -17.49 5.43
N GLN A 48 13.07 -18.71 5.02
CA GLN A 48 12.13 -19.83 5.02
C GLN A 48 11.79 -20.32 6.43
N GLU A 49 12.74 -20.30 7.38
CA GLU A 49 12.48 -20.74 8.76
C GLU A 49 11.64 -19.71 9.52
N GLN A 50 11.91 -18.42 9.30
CA GLN A 50 11.05 -17.35 9.80
C GLN A 50 9.65 -17.44 9.20
N SER A 51 9.55 -17.69 7.88
CA SER A 51 8.25 -17.87 7.21
C SER A 51 7.48 -19.05 7.80
N LYS A 52 8.13 -20.20 8.00
CA LYS A 52 7.54 -21.39 8.61
C LYS A 52 6.99 -21.10 10.00
N THR A 53 7.78 -20.41 10.83
CA THR A 53 7.38 -20.01 12.19
C THR A 53 6.11 -19.17 12.16
N MET A 54 6.08 -18.10 11.34
CA MET A 54 4.91 -17.23 11.21
C MET A 54 3.66 -17.97 10.67
N ILE A 55 3.86 -18.90 9.72
CA ILE A 55 2.77 -19.72 9.17
C ILE A 55 2.20 -20.64 10.24
N PHE A 56 3.06 -21.31 11.02
CA PHE A 56 2.62 -22.23 12.08
C PHE A 56 1.87 -21.49 13.18
N GLU A 57 2.37 -20.34 13.64
CA GLU A 57 1.68 -19.47 14.59
C GLU A 57 0.29 -19.04 14.07
N SER A 58 0.20 -18.74 12.78
CA SER A 58 -1.08 -18.36 12.14
C SER A 58 -2.03 -19.55 12.05
N ILE A 59 -1.55 -20.75 11.70
CA ILE A 59 -2.36 -21.98 11.67
C ILE A 59 -2.89 -22.27 13.08
N ASP A 60 -2.03 -22.23 14.09
CA ASP A 60 -2.42 -22.49 15.48
C ASP A 60 -3.47 -21.49 15.99
N LYS A 61 -3.39 -20.24 15.54
CA LYS A 61 -4.32 -19.18 15.93
C LYS A 61 -5.67 -19.26 15.21
N TYR A 62 -5.69 -19.56 13.92
CA TYR A 62 -6.87 -19.40 13.07
C TYR A 62 -7.48 -20.71 12.58
N THR A 63 -6.90 -21.86 12.92
CA THR A 63 -7.38 -23.19 12.48
C THR A 63 -7.88 -24.03 13.65
N GLU A 64 -9.02 -24.71 13.43
CA GLU A 64 -9.58 -25.69 14.36
C GLU A 64 -8.58 -26.81 14.71
N PRO A 65 -8.49 -27.24 15.99
CA PRO A 65 -7.47 -28.19 16.44
C PRO A 65 -7.38 -29.48 15.62
N ASN A 66 -8.53 -30.03 15.19
CA ASN A 66 -8.60 -31.26 14.40
C ASN A 66 -8.13 -31.12 12.94
N GLN A 67 -7.85 -29.89 12.48
CA GLN A 67 -7.35 -29.62 11.13
C GLN A 67 -5.89 -29.17 11.09
N ARG A 68 -5.29 -28.79 12.24
CA ARG A 68 -3.97 -28.16 12.31
C ARG A 68 -2.88 -29.01 11.67
N GLU A 69 -2.73 -30.27 12.07
CA GLU A 69 -1.68 -31.17 11.54
C GLU A 69 -1.76 -31.27 10.02
N ARG A 70 -2.98 -31.41 9.47
CA ARG A 70 -3.20 -31.51 8.03
C ARG A 70 -2.79 -30.22 7.28
N ILE A 71 -3.03 -29.06 7.87
CA ILE A 71 -2.68 -27.77 7.25
C ILE A 71 -1.18 -27.47 7.43
N GLN A 72 -0.60 -27.77 8.61
CA GLN A 72 0.83 -27.67 8.87
C GLN A 72 1.64 -28.56 7.92
N ALA A 73 1.15 -29.75 7.58
CA ALA A 73 1.77 -30.62 6.59
C ALA A 73 1.81 -30.03 5.16
N LYS A 74 1.10 -28.93 4.90
CA LYS A 74 1.07 -28.22 3.61
C LYS A 74 1.51 -26.76 3.73
N TRP A 75 2.30 -26.44 4.76
CA TRP A 75 2.63 -25.05 5.08
C TRP A 75 3.37 -24.33 3.94
N GLU A 76 4.16 -25.05 3.12
CA GLU A 76 4.87 -24.47 1.98
C GLU A 76 3.92 -23.86 0.95
N SER A 77 2.65 -24.29 0.90
CA SER A 77 1.64 -23.73 0.01
C SER A 77 1.26 -22.27 0.31
N PHE A 78 1.63 -21.76 1.50
CA PHE A 78 1.46 -20.36 1.88
C PHE A 78 2.65 -19.46 1.50
N LEU A 79 3.70 -20.03 0.91
CA LEU A 79 4.88 -19.28 0.49
C LEU A 79 4.70 -18.62 -0.90
N PRO A 80 5.43 -17.51 -1.17
CA PRO A 80 6.19 -16.73 -0.19
C PRO A 80 5.27 -15.85 0.66
N LEU A 81 5.66 -15.60 1.91
CA LEU A 81 5.05 -14.53 2.70
C LEU A 81 5.49 -13.18 2.14
N LYS A 82 4.57 -12.20 2.13
CA LYS A 82 4.77 -10.92 1.46
C LYS A 82 4.46 -9.75 2.37
N ASN A 83 5.30 -8.71 2.29
CA ASN A 83 4.91 -7.39 2.73
C ASN A 83 3.73 -6.91 1.86
N LEU A 84 2.78 -6.22 2.46
CA LEU A 84 1.65 -5.63 1.76
C LEU A 84 1.35 -4.24 2.33
N ILE A 85 1.66 -3.24 1.51
CA ILE A 85 1.28 -1.85 1.74
C ILE A 85 0.40 -1.42 0.57
N THR A 86 -0.74 -0.80 0.86
CA THR A 86 -1.70 -0.33 -0.17
C THR A 86 -1.92 1.17 -0.04
N VAL A 87 -2.35 1.79 -1.13
CA VAL A 87 -2.50 3.24 -1.24
C VAL A 87 -3.96 3.60 -1.37
N SER A 88 -4.44 4.53 -0.55
CA SER A 88 -5.72 5.19 -0.74
C SER A 88 -5.57 6.69 -0.85
N VAL A 89 -6.56 7.32 -1.50
CA VAL A 89 -6.56 8.76 -1.75
C VAL A 89 -7.89 9.34 -1.29
N ASP A 90 -7.84 10.47 -0.59
CA ASP A 90 -9.00 11.30 -0.29
C ASP A 90 -8.77 12.69 -0.87
N ASP A 91 -9.78 13.21 -1.57
CA ASP A 91 -9.81 14.60 -2.00
C ASP A 91 -10.45 15.48 -0.90
N PRO A 92 -10.56 16.81 -1.09
CA PRO A 92 -11.12 17.70 -0.09
C PRO A 92 -12.56 17.39 0.32
N GLU A 93 -13.32 16.67 -0.51
CA GLU A 93 -14.75 16.43 -0.31
C GLU A 93 -15.07 14.95 -0.02
N ARG A 94 -14.28 14.01 -0.53
CA ARG A 94 -14.61 12.59 -0.50
C ARG A 94 -13.41 11.66 -0.67
N HIS A 95 -13.66 10.39 -0.36
CA HIS A 95 -12.77 9.30 -0.71
C HIS A 95 -12.68 9.10 -2.22
N ARG A 96 -11.46 9.00 -2.75
CA ARG A 96 -11.18 8.75 -4.18
C ARG A 96 -10.81 7.31 -4.50
N GLY A 97 -10.76 6.46 -3.49
CA GLY A 97 -10.60 5.01 -3.65
C GLY A 97 -9.30 4.48 -3.05
N ALA A 98 -9.14 3.17 -3.16
CA ALA A 98 -8.03 2.42 -2.62
C ALA A 98 -7.50 1.41 -3.65
N GLY A 99 -6.24 1.57 -4.02
CA GLY A 99 -5.51 0.63 -4.86
C GLY A 99 -4.97 -0.52 -4.01
N HIS A 100 -5.76 -1.58 -3.83
CA HIS A 100 -5.32 -2.83 -3.18
C HIS A 100 -4.44 -3.68 -4.12
N ARG A 101 -3.29 -3.14 -4.52
CA ARG A 101 -2.37 -3.79 -5.46
C ARG A 101 -1.29 -4.55 -4.71
N HIS A 102 -0.96 -5.72 -5.25
CA HIS A 102 0.16 -6.52 -4.75
C HIS A 102 1.51 -6.07 -5.29
N ASP A 103 1.55 -5.39 -6.43
CA ASP A 103 2.79 -4.90 -7.03
C ASP A 103 3.51 -3.94 -6.07
N PRO A 104 4.77 -4.21 -5.68
CA PRO A 104 5.53 -3.31 -4.83
C PRO A 104 5.87 -1.97 -5.48
N ASP A 105 5.86 -1.86 -6.82
CA ASP A 105 6.14 -0.63 -7.56
C ASP A 105 4.90 -0.22 -8.36
N GLN A 106 4.33 0.94 -8.04
CA GLN A 106 3.02 1.36 -8.53
C GLN A 106 3.08 2.78 -9.07
N LEU A 107 2.71 2.92 -10.35
CA LEU A 107 2.38 4.21 -10.94
C LEU A 107 0.85 4.34 -11.04
N LEU A 108 0.29 5.25 -10.24
CA LEU A 108 -1.14 5.49 -10.14
C LEU A 108 -1.48 6.88 -10.71
N VAL A 109 -2.65 6.98 -11.33
CA VAL A 109 -3.16 8.21 -11.92
C VAL A 109 -4.57 8.46 -11.43
N ILE A 110 -4.87 9.72 -11.07
CA ILE A 110 -6.23 10.22 -10.84
C ILE A 110 -6.37 11.56 -11.55
N SER A 111 -7.33 11.65 -12.45
CA SER A 111 -7.70 12.88 -13.15
C SER A 111 -9.21 13.03 -13.21
N GLU A 112 -9.66 14.07 -13.90
CA GLU A 112 -11.08 14.27 -14.16
C GLU A 112 -11.69 13.19 -15.05
N LEU A 113 -10.95 12.74 -16.07
CA LEU A 113 -11.46 11.82 -17.09
C LEU A 113 -11.05 10.37 -16.86
N GLU A 114 -9.92 10.13 -16.19
CA GLU A 114 -9.37 8.79 -15.99
C GLU A 114 -8.88 8.58 -14.56
N ALA A 115 -8.89 7.32 -14.13
CA ALA A 115 -8.28 6.92 -12.88
C ALA A 115 -7.75 5.48 -12.99
N SER A 116 -6.66 5.19 -12.29
CA SER A 116 -6.17 3.82 -12.17
C SER A 116 -7.21 2.92 -11.47
N PRO A 117 -7.31 1.63 -11.83
CA PRO A 117 -8.22 0.68 -11.16
C PRO A 117 -8.06 0.71 -9.63
N GLY A 118 -9.20 0.77 -8.94
CA GLY A 118 -9.31 0.99 -7.48
C GLY A 118 -9.60 2.44 -7.09
N PHE A 119 -9.46 3.38 -8.02
CA PHE A 119 -9.74 4.81 -7.83
C PHE A 119 -10.88 5.30 -8.71
N VAL A 120 -11.44 6.45 -8.34
CA VAL A 120 -12.55 7.11 -9.04
C VAL A 120 -12.07 8.41 -9.66
N SER A 121 -12.33 8.57 -10.96
CA SER A 121 -12.08 9.82 -11.69
C SER A 121 -13.11 10.89 -11.30
N GLY A 122 -12.83 12.12 -11.69
CA GLY A 122 -13.71 13.26 -11.47
C GLY A 122 -12.94 14.50 -11.08
N LYS A 123 -13.65 15.62 -10.99
CA LYS A 123 -13.09 16.96 -10.85
C LYS A 123 -11.88 17.01 -9.90
N MET A 124 -10.80 17.62 -10.37
CA MET A 124 -9.60 17.84 -9.56
C MET A 124 -9.76 19.12 -8.76
N LEU A 125 -10.10 18.97 -7.48
CA LEU A 125 -10.40 20.06 -6.56
C LEU A 125 -9.12 20.71 -6.01
N ALA A 126 -9.15 22.04 -5.90
CA ALA A 126 -8.19 22.75 -5.05
C ALA A 126 -8.51 22.46 -3.58
N GLY A 127 -7.50 22.43 -2.71
CA GLY A 127 -7.68 22.15 -1.29
C GLY A 127 -6.73 21.08 -0.75
N MET A 128 -7.06 20.57 0.43
CA MET A 128 -6.26 19.55 1.12
C MET A 128 -6.60 18.15 0.63
N TRP A 129 -5.59 17.46 0.14
CA TRP A 129 -5.65 16.07 -0.27
C TRP A 129 -4.88 15.18 0.71
N HIS A 130 -5.28 13.92 0.77
CA HIS A 130 -4.66 12.90 1.60
C HIS A 130 -4.26 11.70 0.75
N VAL A 131 -3.05 11.20 0.99
CA VAL A 131 -2.64 9.86 0.57
C VAL A 131 -2.35 9.06 1.82
N THR A 132 -3.02 7.91 1.96
CA THR A 132 -2.81 7.02 3.10
C THR A 132 -2.18 5.72 2.63
N LEU A 133 -1.08 5.35 3.29
CA LEU A 133 -0.44 4.05 3.18
C LEU A 133 -1.03 3.14 4.26
N SER A 134 -1.69 2.06 3.86
CA SER A 134 -2.24 1.05 4.76
C SER A 134 -1.28 -0.14 4.83
N LEU A 135 -0.62 -0.31 5.97
CA LEU A 135 0.41 -1.33 6.16
C LEU A 135 -0.28 -2.63 6.62
N HIS A 136 -0.88 -3.38 5.70
CA HIS A 136 -1.64 -4.58 6.06
C HIS A 136 -0.78 -5.65 6.75
N ALA A 137 0.41 -5.88 6.22
CA ALA A 137 1.36 -6.83 6.78
C ALA A 137 2.80 -6.41 6.46
N ILE A 138 3.63 -6.32 7.48
CA ILE A 138 5.09 -6.19 7.39
C ILE A 138 5.68 -7.46 8.03
N VAL A 139 6.16 -8.37 7.19
CA VAL A 139 6.64 -9.71 7.58
C VAL A 139 8.17 -9.81 7.55
N THR A 140 8.85 -8.85 6.92
CA THR A 140 10.32 -8.74 7.00
C THR A 140 10.74 -7.86 8.17
N GLU A 141 11.99 -8.00 8.63
CA GLU A 141 12.56 -7.21 9.74
C GLU A 141 12.41 -5.69 9.52
N SER A 142 12.60 -5.25 8.28
CA SER A 142 12.31 -3.89 7.84
C SER A 142 11.77 -3.89 6.42
N CYS A 143 10.95 -2.89 6.11
CA CYS A 143 10.42 -2.61 4.78
C CYS A 143 10.55 -1.11 4.53
N ARG A 144 11.27 -0.73 3.49
CA ARG A 144 11.44 0.66 3.05
C ARG A 144 10.37 1.00 2.05
N TYR A 145 9.90 2.23 2.06
CA TYR A 145 8.99 2.74 1.03
C TYR A 145 9.40 4.13 0.56
N ALA A 146 8.98 4.44 -0.66
CA ALA A 146 9.05 5.76 -1.26
C ALA A 146 7.67 6.14 -1.82
N LEU A 147 7.27 7.38 -1.62
CA LEU A 147 6.04 7.96 -2.16
C LEU A 147 6.35 9.31 -2.80
N GLN A 148 6.11 9.39 -4.10
CA GLN A 148 6.22 10.63 -4.87
C GLN A 148 4.87 10.98 -5.46
N ILE A 149 4.48 12.25 -5.31
CA ILE A 149 3.22 12.77 -5.85
C ILE A 149 3.54 13.96 -6.73
N HIS A 150 3.10 13.87 -7.97
CA HIS A 150 3.21 14.91 -8.96
C HIS A 150 1.84 15.40 -9.38
N ARG A 151 1.72 16.70 -9.57
CA ARG A 151 0.62 17.30 -10.32
C ARG A 151 1.10 17.56 -11.74
N VAL A 152 0.36 17.05 -12.71
CA VAL A 152 0.60 17.32 -14.13
C VAL A 152 -0.55 18.15 -14.66
N GLU A 153 -0.26 19.36 -15.09
CA GLU A 153 -1.19 20.23 -15.82
C GLU A 153 -1.17 19.85 -17.30
N GLU A 154 -2.35 19.89 -17.92
CA GLU A 154 -2.55 19.78 -19.37
C GLU A 154 -2.13 21.07 -20.08
#